data_AF-A0A820DQI8-F1
#
_entry.id   AF-A0A820DQI8-F1
#
_cell.length_a   1.000
_cell.length_b   1.000
_cell.length_c   1.000
_cell.angle_alpha   90.00
_cell.angle_beta   90.00
_cell.angle_gamma   90.00
#
_symmetry.space_group_name_H-M   'P 1'
#
loop_
_entity.id
_entity.type
_entity.pdbx_description
1 polymer ?
#
loop_
_entity_poly.entity_id
_entity_poly.type
_entity_poly.pdbx_seq_one_letter_code
_entity_poly.pdbx_strand_id
1 'polypeptide(L)'
;MSAITTLNPKAESARQAQALAINISAARGLAEMLKTNLGPKGTMKMLVSGAGDIKITKDGCTLLHEMQIQHPTASLIARAATAQDDITGDGTTSIVLLIGELLKQADLYISEGLHPRIVGEGFELAKKEALQILDKVKIPITSDRETLIQMARTSLRTKLSLENADILTDIVVDAILALNEPGKPTDLNMVEIMEMQHRTEADSRLVR
;
A
#
# COMPACT_ATOMS: atom_id res chain seq x y z
N MET A 1 26.68 8.53 -40.93
CA MET A 1 25.43 7.76 -40.71
C MET A 1 24.35 8.75 -40.30
N SER A 2 23.29 8.84 -41.09
CA SER A 2 22.16 9.75 -40.88
C SER A 2 21.58 9.53 -39.47
N ALA A 3 21.63 10.58 -38.65
CA ALA A 3 20.96 10.57 -37.36
C ALA A 3 19.46 10.52 -37.64
N ILE A 4 18.86 9.35 -37.44
CA ILE A 4 17.42 9.16 -37.53
C ILE A 4 16.78 10.07 -36.47
N THR A 5 16.29 11.24 -36.88
CA THR A 5 15.50 12.18 -36.07
C THR A 5 14.07 11.66 -35.96
N THR A 6 13.88 10.50 -35.32
CA THR A 6 12.54 9.99 -34.96
C THR A 6 11.98 10.65 -33.70
N LEU A 7 12.81 11.39 -32.96
CA LEU A 7 12.45 11.94 -31.66
C LEU A 7 12.54 13.47 -31.68
N ASN A 8 11.61 14.11 -30.97
CA ASN A 8 11.60 15.56 -30.78
C ASN A 8 12.84 16.00 -29.96
N PRO A 9 13.39 17.22 -30.13
CA PRO A 9 14.67 17.63 -29.51
C PRO A 9 14.72 17.58 -27.96
N LYS A 10 13.57 17.50 -27.29
CA LYS A 10 13.47 17.39 -25.81
C LYS A 10 13.01 16.01 -25.33
N ALA A 11 13.00 15.01 -26.20
CA ALA A 11 12.58 13.66 -25.85
C ALA A 11 13.73 12.87 -25.21
N GLU A 12 13.51 12.40 -23.98
CA GLU A 12 14.42 11.48 -23.31
C GLU A 12 14.21 10.06 -23.84
N SER A 13 15.32 9.33 -24.03
CA SER A 13 15.29 7.94 -24.51
C SER A 13 16.30 7.11 -23.71
N ALA A 14 15.80 6.24 -22.83
CA ALA A 14 16.59 5.18 -22.23
C ALA A 14 16.51 3.90 -23.09
N ARG A 15 17.62 3.18 -23.27
CA ARG A 15 17.68 1.95 -24.09
C ARG A 15 18.16 0.75 -23.28
N GLN A 16 17.56 -0.41 -23.55
CA GLN A 16 18.00 -1.73 -23.09
C GLN A 16 18.36 -1.76 -21.58
N ALA A 17 19.60 -2.10 -21.24
CA ALA A 17 20.08 -2.24 -19.86
C ALA A 17 20.00 -0.94 -19.06
N GLN A 18 20.21 0.22 -19.71
CA GLN A 18 20.09 1.52 -19.05
C GLN A 18 18.65 1.78 -18.59
N ALA A 19 17.66 1.41 -19.41
CA ALA A 19 16.26 1.55 -19.03
C ALA A 19 15.91 0.65 -17.84
N LEU A 20 16.41 -0.60 -17.82
CA LEU A 20 16.21 -1.52 -16.70
C LEU A 20 16.83 -0.99 -15.40
N ALA A 21 18.09 -0.54 -15.45
CA ALA A 21 18.79 -0.01 -14.28
C ALA A 21 18.08 1.21 -13.68
N ILE A 22 17.65 2.15 -14.53
CA ILE A 22 16.91 3.35 -14.11
C ILE A 22 15.58 2.96 -13.44
N ASN A 23 14.84 2.03 -14.05
CA ASN A 23 13.55 1.55 -13.54
C ASN A 23 13.67 0.84 -12.19
N ILE A 24 14.65 -0.06 -12.05
CA ILE A 24 14.89 -0.81 -10.82
C ILE A 24 15.34 0.13 -9.70
N SER A 25 16.24 1.07 -10.00
CA SER A 25 16.70 2.07 -9.05
C SER A 25 15.55 2.92 -8.51
N ALA A 26 14.63 3.35 -9.38
CA ALA A 26 13.46 4.12 -8.96
C ALA A 26 12.51 3.32 -8.04
N ALA A 27 12.23 2.07 -8.39
CA ALA A 27 11.41 1.19 -7.56
C ALA A 27 12.04 0.94 -6.19
N ARG A 28 13.36 0.70 -6.17
CA ARG A 28 14.12 0.51 -4.93
C ARG A 28 14.14 1.77 -4.07
N GLY A 29 14.32 2.94 -4.68
CA GLY A 29 14.28 4.21 -3.98
C GLY A 29 12.94 4.43 -3.27
N LEU A 30 11.83 4.16 -3.95
CA LEU A 30 10.49 4.26 -3.38
C LEU A 30 10.28 3.26 -2.23
N ALA A 31 10.74 2.02 -2.40
CA ALA A 31 10.66 0.98 -1.37
C ALA A 31 11.46 1.36 -0.11
N GLU A 32 12.70 1.83 -0.24
CA GLU A 32 13.51 2.27 0.92
C GLU A 32 12.87 3.45 1.66
N MET A 33 12.24 4.39 0.93
CA MET A 33 11.50 5.48 1.54
C MET A 33 10.31 4.96 2.36
N LEU A 34 9.52 4.02 1.83
CA LEU A 34 8.32 3.51 2.50
C LEU A 34 8.60 2.43 3.56
N LYS A 35 9.78 1.81 3.55
CA LYS A 35 10.18 0.76 4.49
C LYS A 35 10.07 1.18 5.95
N THR A 36 10.41 2.43 6.26
CA THR A 36 10.34 2.97 7.62
C THR A 36 8.92 3.10 8.14
N ASN A 37 7.91 3.09 7.27
CA ASN A 37 6.51 3.30 7.63
C ASN A 37 5.80 1.98 7.99
N LEU A 38 6.37 0.84 7.59
CA LEU A 38 5.74 -0.46 7.78
C LEU A 38 5.75 -0.90 9.25
N GLY A 39 4.63 -1.46 9.70
CA GLY A 39 4.49 -2.08 11.03
C GLY A 39 4.10 -1.10 12.15
N PRO A 40 3.80 -1.61 13.36
CA PRO A 40 3.29 -0.80 14.46
C PRO A 40 4.28 0.25 14.96
N LYS A 41 5.59 -0.05 14.90
CA LYS A 41 6.67 0.90 15.21
C LYS A 41 7.12 1.74 14.01
N GLY A 42 6.42 1.63 12.87
CA GLY A 42 6.72 2.42 11.69
C GLY A 42 6.51 3.91 11.96
N THR A 43 7.38 4.74 11.40
CA THR A 43 7.37 6.20 11.56
C THR A 43 6.37 6.85 10.62
N MET A 44 5.70 7.91 11.08
CA MET A 44 4.89 8.76 10.21
C MET A 44 5.79 9.64 9.33
N LYS A 45 5.30 10.00 8.14
CA LYS A 45 5.98 10.98 7.28
C LYS A 45 5.19 12.27 7.25
N MET A 46 5.91 13.37 7.37
CA MET A 46 5.41 14.72 7.17
C MET A 46 5.71 15.14 5.73
N LEU A 47 4.66 15.40 4.96
CA LEU A 47 4.75 15.98 3.63
C LEU A 47 4.40 17.46 3.72
N VAL A 48 5.18 18.29 3.01
CA VAL A 48 4.95 19.74 2.93
C VAL A 48 4.72 20.08 1.47
N SER A 49 3.53 20.62 1.18
CA SER A 49 3.16 21.10 -0.15
C SER A 49 3.88 22.40 -0.49
N GLY A 50 3.95 22.75 -1.76
CA GLY A 50 4.49 24.04 -2.20
C GLY A 50 3.72 25.25 -1.65
N ALA A 51 2.44 25.07 -1.29
CA ALA A 51 1.62 26.08 -0.63
C ALA A 51 1.90 26.22 0.89
N GLY A 52 2.72 25.32 1.46
CA GLY A 52 2.99 25.26 2.89
C GLY A 52 2.03 24.35 3.67
N ASP A 53 1.09 23.67 3.01
CA ASP A 53 0.21 22.70 3.66
C ASP A 53 1.03 21.52 4.19
N ILE A 54 0.80 21.16 5.45
CA ILE A 54 1.49 20.08 6.14
C ILE A 54 0.54 18.90 6.31
N LYS A 55 0.91 17.76 5.75
CA LYS A 55 0.16 16.50 5.91
C LYS A 55 1.04 15.46 6.56
N ILE A 56 0.65 15.02 7.76
CA ILE A 56 1.36 13.97 8.50
C ILE A 56 0.53 12.70 8.36
N THR A 57 1.10 11.67 7.75
CA THR A 57 0.39 10.40 7.61
C THR A 57 1.35 9.22 7.62
N LYS A 58 0.82 8.08 8.06
CA LYS A 58 1.47 6.78 7.96
C LYS A 58 0.98 5.98 6.76
N ASP A 59 -0.18 6.35 6.22
CA ASP A 59 -0.82 5.62 5.14
C ASP A 59 -0.05 5.74 3.83
N GLY A 60 0.25 4.59 3.22
CA GLY A 60 1.05 4.51 2.01
C GLY A 60 0.34 5.12 0.80
N CYS A 61 -0.98 4.93 0.67
CA CYS A 61 -1.76 5.44 -0.44
C CYS A 61 -1.72 6.97 -0.48
N THR A 62 -2.04 7.57 0.67
CA THR A 62 -2.02 9.02 0.85
C THR A 62 -0.63 9.61 0.59
N LEU A 63 0.44 8.96 1.07
CA LEU A 63 1.81 9.42 0.80
C LEU A 63 2.14 9.39 -0.68
N LEU A 64 1.79 8.31 -1.38
CA LEU A 64 2.08 8.15 -2.80
C LEU A 64 1.30 9.13 -3.68
N HIS A 65 0.12 9.56 -3.25
CA HIS A 65 -0.69 10.55 -3.96
C HIS A 65 -0.14 11.97 -3.82
N GLU A 66 0.31 12.32 -2.62
CA GLU A 66 0.80 13.67 -2.28
C GLU A 66 2.26 13.90 -2.70
N MET A 67 3.04 12.83 -2.83
CA MET A 67 4.43 12.92 -3.31
C MET A 67 4.49 13.30 -4.80
N GLN A 68 5.26 14.34 -5.11
CA GLN A 68 5.56 14.73 -6.50
C GLN A 68 6.58 13.78 -7.12
N ILE A 69 6.11 12.63 -7.58
CA ILE A 69 6.95 11.60 -8.20
C ILE A 69 7.26 11.99 -9.66
N GLN A 70 8.53 12.31 -9.93
CA GLN A 70 8.98 12.64 -11.29
C GLN A 70 9.27 11.39 -12.14
N HIS A 71 9.70 10.30 -11.51
CA HIS A 71 10.13 9.12 -12.23
C HIS A 71 8.93 8.30 -12.76
N PRO A 72 8.85 7.99 -14.06
CA PRO A 72 7.70 7.28 -14.65
C PRO A 72 7.37 5.95 -13.99
N THR A 73 8.41 5.14 -13.72
CA THR A 73 8.25 3.83 -13.05
C THR A 73 7.74 3.95 -11.62
N ALA A 74 8.19 4.94 -10.85
CA ALA A 74 7.69 5.16 -9.51
C ALA A 74 6.23 5.66 -9.54
N SER A 75 5.85 6.45 -10.53
CA SER A 75 4.44 6.83 -10.75
C SER A 75 3.57 5.62 -11.09
N LEU A 76 4.07 4.68 -11.90
CA LEU A 76 3.37 3.43 -12.19
C LEU A 76 3.20 2.57 -10.94
N ILE A 77 4.22 2.45 -10.10
CA ILE A 77 4.16 1.73 -8.82
C ILE A 77 3.17 2.41 -7.87
N ALA A 78 3.17 3.74 -7.80
CA ALA A 78 2.22 4.51 -7.00
C ALA A 78 0.78 4.21 -7.41
N ARG A 79 0.49 4.21 -8.72
CA ARG A 79 -0.84 3.86 -9.25
C ARG A 79 -1.24 2.42 -8.95
N ALA A 80 -0.29 1.48 -9.01
CA ALA A 80 -0.55 0.09 -8.64
C ALA A 80 -0.87 -0.05 -7.14
N ALA A 81 -0.20 0.72 -6.28
CA ALA A 81 -0.50 0.76 -4.85
C ALA A 81 -1.88 1.38 -4.56
N THR A 82 -2.26 2.46 -5.27
CA THR A 82 -3.61 3.04 -5.17
C THR A 82 -4.69 2.04 -5.61
N ALA A 83 -4.48 1.34 -6.73
CA ALA A 83 -5.43 0.33 -7.18
C ALA A 83 -5.58 -0.84 -6.18
N GLN A 84 -4.54 -1.16 -5.42
CA GLN A 84 -4.67 -2.09 -4.31
C GLN A 84 -5.52 -1.50 -3.17
N ASP A 85 -5.24 -0.25 -2.79
CA ASP A 85 -5.96 0.44 -1.73
C ASP A 85 -7.47 0.47 -2.00
N ASP A 86 -7.86 0.73 -3.25
CA ASP A 86 -9.27 0.73 -3.68
C ASP A 86 -9.97 -0.64 -3.48
N ILE A 87 -9.21 -1.74 -3.55
CA ILE A 87 -9.76 -3.11 -3.43
C ILE A 87 -9.69 -3.63 -2.00
N THR A 88 -8.57 -3.44 -1.31
CA THR A 88 -8.33 -4.03 0.02
C THR A 88 -8.29 -3.04 1.17
N GLY A 89 -8.09 -1.74 0.91
CA GLY A 89 -8.06 -0.66 1.91
C GLY A 89 -6.87 -0.66 2.89
N ASP A 90 -5.98 -1.65 2.80
CA ASP A 90 -4.75 -1.75 3.58
C ASP A 90 -3.66 -2.50 2.79
N GLY A 91 -2.42 -2.47 3.29
CA GLY A 91 -1.30 -3.21 2.74
C GLY A 91 -0.58 -2.53 1.57
N THR A 92 -0.92 -1.27 1.29
CA THR A 92 -0.29 -0.46 0.22
C THR A 92 1.23 -0.40 0.35
N THR A 93 1.72 -0.11 1.56
CA THR A 93 3.15 -0.10 1.90
C THR A 93 3.82 -1.46 1.63
N SER A 94 3.17 -2.56 2.01
CA SER A 94 3.70 -3.91 1.85
C SER A 94 3.90 -4.28 0.39
N ILE A 95 2.97 -3.88 -0.49
CA ILE A 95 3.08 -4.15 -1.93
C ILE A 95 4.24 -3.38 -2.56
N VAL A 96 4.40 -2.10 -2.22
CA VAL A 96 5.51 -1.31 -2.78
C VAL A 96 6.85 -1.90 -2.34
N LEU A 97 6.95 -2.36 -1.09
CA LEU A 97 8.14 -3.06 -0.59
C LEU A 97 8.39 -4.38 -1.33
N LEU A 98 7.34 -5.16 -1.56
CA LEU A 98 7.43 -6.43 -2.29
C LEU A 98 7.90 -6.21 -3.73
N ILE A 99 7.35 -5.23 -4.44
CA ILE A 99 7.75 -4.87 -5.80
C ILE A 99 9.22 -4.43 -5.83
N GLY A 100 9.63 -3.56 -4.90
CA GLY A 100 11.00 -3.08 -4.81
C GLY A 100 12.02 -4.20 -4.58
N GLU A 101 11.71 -5.14 -3.69
CA GLU A 101 12.60 -6.27 -3.42
C GLU A 101 12.59 -7.30 -4.55
N LEU A 102 11.44 -7.59 -5.18
CA LEU A 102 11.37 -8.46 -6.36
C LEU A 102 12.22 -7.94 -7.52
N LEU A 103 12.15 -6.64 -7.79
CA LEU A 103 12.96 -6.01 -8.84
C LEU A 103 14.45 -6.01 -8.50
N LYS A 104 14.80 -5.85 -7.22
CA LYS A 104 16.18 -5.98 -6.76
C LYS A 104 16.73 -7.40 -6.94
N GLN A 105 15.93 -8.43 -6.67
CA GLN A 105 16.34 -9.82 -6.94
C GLN A 105 16.44 -10.10 -8.45
N ALA A 106 15.53 -9.53 -9.24
CA ALA A 106 15.59 -9.63 -10.70
C ALA A 106 16.86 -9.00 -11.28
N ASP A 107 17.30 -7.86 -10.72
CA ASP A 107 18.52 -7.16 -11.16
C ASP A 107 19.78 -8.02 -11.02
N LEU A 108 19.88 -8.79 -9.93
CA LEU A 108 20.99 -9.72 -9.70
C LEU A 108 21.08 -10.73 -10.84
N TYR A 109 19.97 -11.39 -11.18
CA TYR A 109 19.93 -12.37 -12.26
C TYR A 109 20.16 -11.76 -13.64
N ILE A 110 19.65 -10.56 -13.90
CA ILE A 110 19.89 -9.84 -15.15
C ILE A 110 21.38 -9.48 -15.28
N SER A 111 22.03 -9.09 -14.17
CA SER A 111 23.46 -8.79 -14.15
C SER A 111 24.34 -10.01 -14.39
N GLU A 112 23.88 -11.21 -14.03
CA GLU A 112 24.51 -12.50 -14.35
C GLU A 112 24.34 -12.92 -15.82
N GLY A 113 23.55 -12.18 -16.59
CA GLY A 113 23.33 -12.40 -18.02
C GLY A 113 22.04 -13.15 -18.36
N LEU A 114 21.14 -13.37 -17.40
CA LEU A 114 19.84 -13.96 -17.69
C LEU A 114 18.94 -12.97 -18.43
N HIS A 115 18.25 -13.47 -19.45
CA HIS A 115 17.32 -12.65 -20.21
C HIS A 115 16.09 -12.32 -19.34
N PRO A 116 15.64 -11.04 -19.23
CA PRO A 116 14.54 -10.64 -18.34
C PRO A 116 13.23 -11.42 -18.55
N ARG A 117 13.00 -11.92 -19.77
CA ARG A 117 11.86 -12.78 -20.09
C ARG A 117 11.79 -14.04 -19.22
N ILE A 118 12.93 -14.70 -19.00
CA ILE A 118 13.03 -15.94 -18.21
C ILE A 118 12.72 -15.63 -16.75
N VAL A 119 13.24 -14.52 -16.23
CA VAL A 119 12.96 -14.05 -14.87
C VAL A 119 11.45 -13.78 -14.68
N GLY A 120 10.82 -13.10 -15.64
CA GLY A 120 9.38 -12.85 -15.62
C GLY A 120 8.52 -14.13 -15.64
N GLU A 121 8.91 -15.12 -16.46
CA GLU A 121 8.25 -16.43 -16.48
C GLU A 121 8.43 -17.18 -15.16
N GLY A 122 9.62 -17.10 -14.55
CA GLY A 122 9.89 -17.65 -13.23
C GLY A 122 8.99 -17.04 -12.15
N PHE A 123 8.81 -15.71 -12.15
CA PHE A 123 7.90 -15.06 -11.20
C PHE A 123 6.43 -15.42 -11.41
N GLU A 124 5.98 -15.61 -12.65
CA GLU A 124 4.61 -16.07 -12.91
C GLU A 124 4.36 -17.50 -12.42
N LEU A 125 5.35 -18.39 -12.55
CA LEU A 125 5.27 -19.73 -11.97
C LEU A 125 5.27 -19.66 -10.43
N ALA A 126 6.16 -18.87 -9.84
CA ALA A 126 6.24 -18.69 -8.40
C ALA A 126 4.95 -18.09 -7.81
N LYS A 127 4.31 -17.15 -8.52
CA LYS A 127 3.02 -16.56 -8.13
C LYS A 127 1.93 -17.63 -7.99
N LYS A 128 1.84 -18.54 -8.97
CA LYS A 128 0.83 -19.62 -8.94
C LYS A 128 1.02 -20.54 -7.74
N GLU A 129 2.26 -20.96 -7.49
CA GLU A 129 2.57 -21.82 -6.33
C GLU A 129 2.36 -21.09 -5.00
N ALA A 130 2.74 -19.82 -4.90
CA ALA A 130 2.52 -19.00 -3.71
C ALA A 130 1.02 -18.89 -3.37
N LEU A 131 0.16 -18.66 -4.36
CA LEU A 131 -1.29 -18.62 -4.16
C LEU A 131 -1.84 -19.97 -3.67
N GLN A 132 -1.38 -21.09 -4.23
CA GLN A 132 -1.78 -22.42 -3.75
C GLN A 132 -1.37 -22.66 -2.30
N ILE A 133 -0.20 -22.16 -1.88
CA ILE A 133 0.25 -22.27 -0.48
C ILE A 133 -0.61 -21.40 0.42
N LEU A 134 -0.92 -20.16 0.02
CA LEU A 134 -1.80 -19.27 0.78
C LEU A 134 -3.18 -19.91 1.00
N ASP A 135 -3.72 -20.60 -0.01
CA ASP A 135 -4.98 -21.34 0.11
C ASP A 135 -4.94 -22.51 1.10
N LYS A 136 -3.76 -23.11 1.31
CA LYS A 136 -3.57 -24.20 2.29
C LYS A 136 -3.35 -23.68 3.71
N VAL A 137 -2.77 -22.49 3.85
CA VAL A 137 -2.41 -21.89 5.15
C VAL A 137 -3.53 -21.01 5.70
N LYS A 138 -4.51 -20.61 4.88
CA LYS A 138 -5.64 -19.80 5.36
C LYS A 138 -6.41 -20.52 6.46
N ILE A 139 -6.71 -19.80 7.53
CA ILE A 139 -7.52 -20.28 8.63
C ILE A 139 -8.95 -19.77 8.37
N PRO A 140 -9.95 -20.66 8.29
CA PRO A 140 -11.34 -20.22 8.15
C PRO A 140 -11.77 -19.50 9.42
N ILE A 141 -12.33 -18.30 9.26
CA ILE A 141 -12.75 -17.43 10.35
C ILE A 141 -14.28 -17.47 10.44
N THR A 142 -14.80 -17.65 11.66
CA THR A 142 -16.21 -17.45 11.99
C THR A 142 -16.49 -15.97 12.22
N SER A 143 -17.71 -15.52 11.92
CA SER A 143 -18.14 -14.12 12.12
C SER A 143 -18.47 -13.81 13.58
N ASP A 144 -17.65 -14.29 14.51
CA ASP A 144 -17.82 -14.06 15.93
C ASP A 144 -17.32 -12.67 16.29
N ARG A 145 -18.02 -11.98 17.21
CA ARG A 145 -17.66 -10.62 17.64
C ARG A 145 -16.22 -10.54 18.14
N GLU A 146 -15.76 -11.54 18.89
CA GLU A 146 -14.40 -11.57 19.41
C GLU A 146 -13.34 -11.62 18.30
N THR A 147 -13.59 -12.39 17.24
CA THR A 147 -12.66 -12.49 16.11
C THR A 147 -12.63 -11.19 15.32
N LEU A 148 -13.78 -10.55 15.11
CA LEU A 148 -13.84 -9.22 14.48
C LEU A 148 -13.09 -8.16 15.29
N ILE A 149 -13.19 -8.20 16.62
CA ILE A 149 -12.41 -7.31 17.51
C ILE A 149 -10.92 -7.57 17.34
N GLN A 150 -10.48 -8.83 17.34
CA GLN A 150 -9.07 -9.16 17.13
C GLN A 150 -8.57 -8.64 15.78
N MET A 151 -9.34 -8.80 14.70
CA MET A 151 -8.99 -8.32 13.36
C MET A 151 -8.91 -6.79 13.31
N ALA A 152 -9.95 -6.08 13.76
CA ALA A 152 -9.98 -4.62 13.76
C ALA A 152 -8.86 -4.03 14.64
N ARG A 153 -8.59 -4.65 15.79
CA ARG A 153 -7.48 -4.28 16.69
C ARG A 153 -6.13 -4.40 16.00
N THR A 154 -5.88 -5.47 15.22
CA THR A 154 -4.60 -5.61 14.51
C THR A 154 -4.38 -4.53 13.46
N SER A 155 -5.42 -4.14 12.74
CA SER A 155 -5.36 -3.06 11.76
C SER A 155 -5.11 -1.71 12.43
N LEU A 156 -5.91 -1.34 13.44
CA LEU A 156 -5.84 -0.04 14.11
C LEU A 156 -4.53 0.19 14.86
N ARG A 157 -3.97 -0.85 15.49
CA ARG A 157 -2.70 -0.78 16.24
C ARG A 157 -1.50 -0.41 15.38
N THR A 158 -1.60 -0.52 14.05
CA THR A 158 -0.53 -0.07 13.17
C THR A 158 -0.53 1.44 12.96
N LYS A 159 -1.68 2.10 13.09
CA LYS A 159 -1.88 3.52 12.76
C LYS A 159 -2.01 4.42 14.00
N LEU A 160 -2.54 3.88 15.09
CA LEU A 160 -2.88 4.64 16.31
C LEU A 160 -2.07 4.17 17.52
N SER A 161 -2.14 4.94 18.61
CA SER A 161 -1.65 4.51 19.92
C SER A 161 -2.45 3.28 20.39
N LEU A 162 -1.82 2.44 21.22
CA LEU A 162 -2.44 1.18 21.67
C LEU A 162 -3.75 1.41 22.44
N GLU A 163 -3.77 2.43 23.30
CA GLU A 163 -4.94 2.78 24.11
C GLU A 163 -6.13 3.22 23.25
N ASN A 164 -5.89 4.11 22.27
CA ASN A 164 -6.95 4.60 21.39
C ASN A 164 -7.42 3.54 20.40
N ALA A 165 -6.50 2.69 19.92
CA ALA A 165 -6.84 1.57 19.05
C ALA A 165 -7.83 0.63 19.72
N ASP A 166 -7.64 0.32 21.01
CA ASP A 166 -8.53 -0.59 21.74
C ASP A 166 -9.94 0.02 21.93
N ILE A 167 -10.04 1.32 22.26
CA ILE A 167 -11.34 2.03 22.37
C ILE A 167 -12.07 2.05 21.02
N LEU A 168 -11.37 2.42 19.95
CA LEU A 168 -11.96 2.51 18.61
C LEU A 168 -12.33 1.14 18.04
N THR A 169 -11.62 0.08 18.43
CA THR A 169 -11.93 -1.28 17.98
C THR A 169 -13.36 -1.66 18.34
N ASP A 170 -13.78 -1.44 19.59
CA ASP A 170 -15.13 -1.80 20.04
C ASP A 170 -16.20 -0.99 19.28
N ILE A 171 -15.95 0.30 19.08
CA ILE A 171 -16.84 1.21 18.34
C ILE A 171 -17.01 0.76 16.88
N VAL A 172 -15.90 0.44 16.20
CA VAL A 172 -15.91 -0.01 14.80
C VAL A 172 -16.65 -1.34 14.65
N VAL A 173 -16.41 -2.30 15.55
CA VAL A 173 -17.10 -3.60 15.49
C VAL A 173 -18.59 -3.44 15.76
N ASP A 174 -18.98 -2.63 16.74
CA ASP A 174 -20.39 -2.38 17.04
C ASP A 174 -21.10 -1.64 15.89
N ALA A 175 -20.40 -0.76 15.18
CA ALA A 175 -20.92 -0.09 13.99
C ALA A 175 -21.14 -1.10 12.86
N ILE A 176 -20.16 -1.95 12.55
CA ILE A 176 -20.28 -2.96 11.50
C ILE A 176 -21.38 -3.97 11.81
N LEU A 177 -21.50 -4.42 13.07
CA LEU A 177 -22.56 -5.34 13.49
C LEU A 177 -23.96 -4.71 13.39
N ALA A 178 -24.10 -3.40 13.59
CA ALA A 178 -25.37 -2.70 13.43
C ALA A 178 -25.84 -2.63 11.97
N LEU A 179 -24.91 -2.65 11.00
CA LEU A 179 -25.20 -2.63 9.58
C LEU A 179 -25.41 -4.02 8.96
N ASN A 180 -25.09 -5.08 9.69
CA ASN A 180 -25.07 -6.42 9.15
C ASN A 180 -26.49 -6.97 8.96
N GLU A 181 -27.06 -6.70 7.78
CA GLU A 181 -28.31 -7.32 7.32
C GLU A 181 -28.01 -8.64 6.59
N PRO A 182 -28.68 -9.76 6.95
CA PRO A 182 -28.45 -11.04 6.30
C PRO A 182 -28.82 -10.97 4.81
N GLY A 183 -27.82 -11.15 3.94
CA GLY A 183 -27.99 -11.23 2.49
C GLY A 183 -27.68 -9.97 1.69
N LYS A 184 -27.26 -8.86 2.34
CA LYS A 184 -26.74 -7.66 1.65
C LYS A 184 -25.26 -7.45 1.95
N PRO A 185 -24.47 -6.93 0.99
CA PRO A 185 -23.12 -6.47 1.29
C PRO A 185 -23.20 -5.28 2.26
N THR A 186 -22.26 -5.23 3.21
CA THR A 186 -22.17 -4.11 4.16
C THR A 186 -21.87 -2.81 3.41
N ASP A 187 -22.80 -1.86 3.46
CA ASP A 187 -22.62 -0.55 2.85
C ASP A 187 -21.94 0.39 3.86
N LEU A 188 -20.68 0.73 3.58
CA LEU A 188 -19.88 1.61 4.43
C LEU A 188 -20.39 3.05 4.42
N ASN A 189 -21.17 3.46 3.42
CA ASN A 189 -21.74 4.81 3.35
C ASN A 189 -22.83 5.06 4.41
N MET A 190 -23.30 4.00 5.08
CA MET A 190 -24.22 4.12 6.20
C MET A 190 -23.54 4.56 7.50
N VAL A 191 -22.20 4.59 7.55
CA VAL A 191 -21.43 5.11 8.69
C VAL A 191 -20.97 6.54 8.39
N GLU A 192 -21.55 7.51 9.09
CA GLU A 192 -21.08 8.88 9.05
C GLU A 192 -20.02 9.12 10.13
N ILE A 193 -18.86 9.65 9.74
CA ILE A 193 -17.78 10.02 10.66
C ILE A 193 -17.86 11.52 10.92
N MET A 194 -18.26 11.90 12.13
CA MET A 194 -18.33 13.30 12.57
C MET A 194 -17.20 13.61 13.55
N GLU A 195 -16.31 14.52 13.18
CA GLU A 195 -15.19 14.94 14.01
C GLU A 195 -15.59 16.14 14.91
N MET A 196 -15.18 16.10 16.19
CA MET A 196 -15.40 17.19 17.15
C MET A 196 -14.08 17.63 17.78
N GLN A 197 -13.69 18.88 17.57
CA GLN A 197 -12.39 19.41 18.04
C GLN A 197 -12.31 19.69 19.56
N HIS A 198 -13.43 19.63 20.29
CA HIS A 198 -13.53 20.14 21.67
C HIS A 198 -13.36 19.06 22.75
N ARG A 199 -13.16 17.79 22.36
CA ARG A 199 -13.11 16.63 23.27
C ARG A 199 -11.84 15.82 23.07
N THR A 200 -11.58 14.89 23.98
CA THR A 200 -10.48 13.93 23.83
C THR A 200 -10.90 12.78 22.93
N GLU A 201 -9.91 12.17 22.28
CA GLU A 201 -10.05 10.98 21.44
C GLU A 201 -10.72 9.79 22.15
N ALA A 202 -10.55 9.68 23.48
CA ALA A 202 -11.19 8.67 24.32
C ALA A 202 -12.71 8.85 24.46
N ASP A 203 -13.25 10.05 24.18
CA ASP A 203 -14.70 10.33 24.24
C ASP A 203 -15.44 9.90 22.97
N SER A 204 -14.73 9.32 22.00
CA SER A 204 -15.30 8.79 20.76
C SER A 204 -16.38 7.76 21.10
N ARG A 205 -17.54 7.84 20.44
CA ARG A 205 -18.65 6.91 20.68
C ARG A 205 -19.45 6.68 19.41
N LEU A 206 -20.01 5.49 19.29
CA LEU A 206 -21.03 5.20 18.29
C LEU A 206 -22.36 5.84 18.71
N VAL A 207 -22.99 6.57 17.79
CA VAL A 207 -24.39 7.00 17.90
C VAL A 207 -25.18 6.20 16.87
N ARG A 208 -26.27 5.57 17.30
CA ARG A 208 -27.16 4.76 16.45
C ARG A 208 -28.41 5.53 16.10
#